data_AF-A0A9E1ZH76-F1
#
_entry.id   AF-A0A9E1ZH76-F1
#
_cell.length_a   1.000
_cell.length_b   1.000
_cell.length_c   1.000
_cell.angle_alpha   90.00
_cell.angle_beta   90.00
_cell.angle_gamma   90.00
#
_symmetry.space_group_name_H-M   'P 1'
#
loop_
_entity.id
_entity.type
_entity.pdbx_description
1 polymer ?
#
loop_
_entity_poly.entity_id
_entity_poly.type
_entity_poly.pdbx_seq_one_letter_code
_entity_poly.pdbx_strand_id
1 'polypeptide(L)'
;MQADEFKSHLSTSRWIVILSIVAIVLLTINLTDSPAPPNQTIVQSNSPYSATLPFRRDDSEYIGSDSCLDCHAAEHKSWHASYHRSMTQLMSPETVQAAFDGQTHEFQGERFTMHRRGEEYWTTIESIQAAAISPEGRDPQALHMRMGMVTGSHHMQVFWLPGMKGNLQIGFPFAWLIEDQRWAPRNSLFIRDPHTVLSKENWNMNCIRCHTTGPQPRPNQAAQRFESRIADLGISCEACHGPAKRHVDRQQRLAKLPEPERQTTLDAEPLAVVQPTDLDHVHSSQVCGSCHGMKWFDKSEEWTAHGFRYRPGDDLNKTTPIIRPTQLEKQPWLKPVLKKNPSIFNDFFWPDGHIRVTGREYNGLLESPCYQRGEMSCVSCHSMHESDPDDQLARGMRGNQACLQCHD
;
A
#
# COMPACT_ATOMS: atom_id res chain seq x y z
N MET A 1 26.81 44.16 22.88
CA MET A 1 26.16 43.66 21.66
C MET A 1 27.14 42.76 20.93
N GLN A 2 27.12 41.48 21.22
CA GLN A 2 27.72 40.45 20.36
C GLN A 2 26.57 39.58 19.90
N ALA A 3 26.43 39.44 18.58
CA ALA A 3 25.41 38.65 17.94
C ALA A 3 25.73 37.18 18.17
N ASP A 4 24.85 36.47 18.90
CA ASP A 4 24.88 35.02 18.99
C ASP A 4 24.41 34.44 17.65
N GLU A 5 25.36 33.87 16.92
CA GLU A 5 25.11 33.02 15.76
C GLU A 5 24.41 31.74 16.24
N PHE A 6 23.11 31.64 16.01
CA PHE A 6 22.33 30.41 16.17
C PHE A 6 22.87 29.32 15.23
N LYS A 7 23.83 28.53 15.68
CA LYS A 7 24.29 27.32 14.98
C LYS A 7 23.29 26.20 15.22
N SER A 8 22.52 25.84 14.19
CA SER A 8 21.68 24.64 14.20
C SER A 8 22.56 23.38 14.35
N HIS A 9 22.22 22.49 15.30
CA HIS A 9 22.95 21.25 15.54
C HIS A 9 22.74 20.21 14.41
N LEU A 10 23.77 19.40 14.14
CA LEU A 10 23.82 18.42 13.04
C LEU A 10 22.68 17.36 13.01
N SER A 11 21.86 17.21 14.07
CA SER A 11 20.80 16.20 14.16
C SER A 11 19.43 16.70 13.65
N THR A 12 19.01 17.92 13.99
CA THR A 12 17.90 18.61 13.30
C THR A 12 18.27 18.96 11.89
N SER A 13 19.53 19.34 11.64
CA SER A 13 20.06 19.41 10.29
C SER A 13 20.00 18.06 9.59
N ARG A 14 20.13 16.90 10.26
CA ARG A 14 19.95 15.59 9.61
C ARG A 14 18.51 15.32 9.23
N TRP A 15 17.48 15.57 10.03
CA TRP A 15 16.10 15.41 9.53
C TRP A 15 15.73 16.45 8.47
N ILE A 16 16.16 17.70 8.62
CA ILE A 16 16.00 18.73 7.59
C ILE A 16 16.77 18.35 6.32
N VAL A 17 17.98 17.80 6.44
CA VAL A 17 18.81 17.30 5.33
C VAL A 17 18.28 15.96 4.80
N ILE A 18 17.56 15.15 5.57
CA ILE A 18 16.91 13.92 5.11
C ILE A 18 15.65 14.29 4.31
N LEU A 19 14.87 15.25 4.81
CA LEU A 19 13.79 15.90 4.08
C LEU A 19 14.32 16.62 2.82
N SER A 20 15.57 17.10 2.82
CA SER A 20 16.21 17.79 1.68
C SER A 20 17.00 16.88 0.73
N ILE A 21 17.56 15.75 1.17
CA ILE A 21 18.27 14.77 0.33
C ILE A 21 17.26 13.96 -0.49
N VAL A 22 16.06 13.71 0.05
CA VAL A 22 14.92 13.23 -0.77
C VAL A 22 14.64 14.23 -1.90
N ALA A 23 14.77 15.55 -1.68
CA ALA A 23 14.64 16.56 -2.73
C ALA A 23 15.82 16.58 -3.71
N ILE A 24 17.05 16.29 -3.26
CA ILE A 24 18.23 16.21 -4.15
C ILE A 24 18.20 14.96 -5.03
N VAL A 25 17.68 13.83 -4.52
CA VAL A 25 17.43 12.63 -5.35
C VAL A 25 16.34 12.91 -6.40
N LEU A 26 15.33 13.73 -6.08
CA LEU A 26 14.34 14.24 -7.03
C LEU A 26 14.91 15.25 -8.05
N LEU A 27 16.02 15.94 -7.73
CA LEU A 27 16.71 16.88 -8.61
C LEU A 27 17.51 16.22 -9.75
N THR A 28 17.72 14.90 -9.71
CA THR A 28 18.48 14.17 -10.76
C THR A 28 17.61 13.67 -11.92
N ILE A 29 16.31 14.04 -11.95
CA ILE A 29 15.42 13.81 -13.08
C ILE A 29 15.18 15.17 -13.75
N ASN A 30 15.71 15.30 -14.96
CA ASN A 30 15.92 16.53 -15.73
C ASN A 30 14.81 17.59 -15.62
N LEU A 31 15.26 18.81 -15.31
CA LEU A 31 14.58 20.08 -15.49
C LEU A 31 14.48 20.42 -16.98
N THR A 32 13.30 20.73 -17.49
CA THR A 32 12.96 22.02 -18.12
C THR A 32 11.47 22.10 -18.47
N ASP A 33 10.95 23.32 -18.26
CA ASP A 33 9.61 23.86 -18.56
C ASP A 33 8.44 23.55 -17.61
N SER A 34 7.96 24.62 -16.97
CA SER A 34 6.79 24.67 -16.09
C SER A 34 5.63 25.39 -16.78
N PRO A 35 4.41 24.83 -16.82
CA PRO A 35 3.21 25.64 -16.96
C PRO A 35 2.68 26.06 -15.58
N ALA A 36 2.08 27.24 -15.52
CA ALA A 36 1.50 27.84 -14.32
C ALA A 36 0.37 26.99 -13.72
N PRO A 37 0.19 26.99 -12.38
CA PRO A 37 -0.83 26.17 -11.72
C PRO A 37 -2.25 26.73 -11.97
N PRO A 38 -3.23 25.90 -12.34
CA PRO A 38 -4.63 26.32 -12.35
C PRO A 38 -5.18 26.42 -10.93
N ASN A 39 -5.94 27.49 -10.66
CA ASN A 39 -6.71 27.68 -9.45
C ASN A 39 -7.66 26.49 -9.22
N GLN A 40 -7.48 25.78 -8.11
CA GLN A 40 -8.45 24.80 -7.63
C GLN A 40 -8.98 25.23 -6.26
N THR A 41 -10.28 25.52 -6.25
CA THR A 41 -11.12 25.76 -5.08
C THR A 41 -11.16 24.49 -4.24
N ILE A 42 -10.48 24.49 -3.09
CA ILE A 42 -10.42 23.34 -2.18
C ILE A 42 -11.63 23.37 -1.26
N VAL A 43 -12.46 22.33 -1.32
CA VAL A 43 -13.32 21.92 -0.22
C VAL A 43 -12.59 20.79 0.51
N GLN A 44 -11.91 21.09 1.61
CA GLN A 44 -11.31 20.11 2.54
C GLN A 44 -11.43 20.64 3.98
N SER A 45 -11.64 19.73 4.91
CA SER A 45 -11.70 19.98 6.35
C SER A 45 -10.54 20.83 6.88
N ASN A 46 -10.86 21.83 7.72
CA ASN A 46 -9.99 22.93 8.17
C ASN A 46 -8.86 22.56 9.18
N SER A 47 -8.22 21.38 9.12
CA SER A 47 -7.10 21.04 10.00
C SER A 47 -5.78 20.86 9.23
N PRO A 48 -4.66 21.46 9.71
CA PRO A 48 -3.32 21.20 9.17
C PRO A 48 -2.96 19.71 9.08
N TYR A 49 -3.53 18.87 9.96
CA TYR A 49 -3.30 17.42 9.96
C TYR A 49 -3.97 16.70 8.77
N SER A 50 -5.22 17.03 8.41
CA SER A 50 -5.90 16.34 7.30
C SER A 50 -5.21 16.58 5.95
N ALA A 51 -4.52 17.72 5.80
CA ALA A 51 -3.72 18.02 4.62
C ALA A 51 -2.47 17.11 4.48
N THR A 52 -2.07 16.41 5.55
CA THR A 52 -0.94 15.47 5.51
C THR A 52 -1.35 14.07 5.05
N LEU A 53 -2.65 13.77 5.00
CA LEU A 53 -3.17 12.47 4.61
C LEU A 53 -3.41 12.36 3.09
N PRO A 54 -3.47 11.14 2.53
CA PRO A 54 -3.87 10.93 1.14
C PRO A 54 -5.25 11.54 0.87
N PHE A 55 -5.39 12.19 -0.29
CA PHE A 55 -6.68 12.76 -0.69
C PHE A 55 -7.59 11.69 -1.29
N ARG A 56 -8.90 11.95 -1.28
CA ARG A 56 -9.83 11.17 -2.10
C ARG A 56 -9.59 11.47 -3.59
N ARG A 57 -9.73 10.46 -4.45
CA ARG A 57 -9.76 10.65 -5.90
C ARG A 57 -10.88 11.61 -6.32
N ASP A 58 -10.67 12.31 -7.43
CA ASP A 58 -11.60 13.29 -8.02
C ASP A 58 -12.17 12.87 -9.39
N ASP A 59 -11.69 11.78 -9.99
CA ASP A 59 -12.13 11.29 -11.31
C ASP A 59 -13.48 10.54 -11.29
N SER A 60 -14.09 10.38 -10.12
CA SER A 60 -15.42 9.78 -9.92
C SER A 60 -15.58 8.33 -10.41
N GLU A 61 -14.58 7.68 -11.01
CA GLU A 61 -14.72 6.29 -11.47
C GLU A 61 -14.97 5.30 -10.32
N TYR A 62 -14.44 5.63 -9.14
CA TYR A 62 -14.59 4.87 -7.91
C TYR A 62 -15.68 5.47 -7.03
N ILE A 63 -16.51 4.63 -6.44
CA ILE A 63 -17.64 5.03 -5.60
C ILE A 63 -17.36 4.81 -4.10
N GLY A 64 -16.37 3.99 -3.76
CA GLY A 64 -15.98 3.64 -2.40
C GLY A 64 -16.83 2.51 -1.82
N SER A 65 -16.22 1.74 -0.92
CA SER A 65 -16.80 0.48 -0.41
C SER A 65 -18.10 0.63 0.37
N ASP A 66 -18.31 1.77 1.03
CA ASP A 66 -19.55 2.05 1.76
C ASP A 66 -20.78 2.02 0.84
N SER A 67 -20.62 2.38 -0.44
CA SER A 67 -21.72 2.35 -1.41
C SER A 67 -22.18 0.92 -1.78
N CYS A 68 -21.36 -0.09 -1.50
CA CYS A 68 -21.67 -1.48 -1.79
C CYS A 68 -22.60 -2.09 -0.72
N LEU A 69 -22.59 -1.55 0.51
CA LEU A 69 -23.26 -2.14 1.67
C LEU A 69 -24.78 -2.33 1.48
N ASP A 70 -25.44 -1.36 0.87
CA ASP A 70 -26.91 -1.38 0.72
C ASP A 70 -27.41 -2.55 -0.16
N CYS A 71 -26.61 -2.97 -1.14
CA CYS A 71 -26.96 -4.08 -2.06
C CYS A 71 -26.26 -5.39 -1.69
N HIS A 72 -25.07 -5.33 -1.10
CA HIS A 72 -24.18 -6.48 -0.85
C HIS A 72 -23.81 -6.61 0.64
N ALA A 73 -24.82 -6.71 1.49
CA ALA A 73 -24.63 -6.69 2.94
C ALA A 73 -23.78 -7.87 3.47
N ALA A 74 -23.93 -9.07 2.89
CA ALA A 74 -23.21 -10.27 3.32
C ALA A 74 -21.73 -10.21 2.91
N GLU A 75 -21.46 -9.83 1.66
CA GLU A 75 -20.13 -9.65 1.10
C GLU A 75 -19.40 -8.51 1.82
N HIS A 76 -20.09 -7.39 2.08
CA HIS A 76 -19.53 -6.29 2.84
C HIS A 76 -19.18 -6.70 4.27
N LYS A 77 -20.04 -7.46 4.95
CA LYS A 77 -19.76 -7.97 6.30
C LYS A 77 -18.53 -8.87 6.33
N SER A 78 -18.42 -9.81 5.39
CA SER A 78 -17.28 -10.72 5.31
C SER A 78 -15.99 -10.01 4.92
N TRP A 79 -16.04 -9.10 3.94
CA TRP A 79 -14.92 -8.23 3.58
C TRP A 79 -14.47 -7.38 4.77
N HIS A 80 -15.41 -6.81 5.53
CA HIS A 80 -15.09 -5.95 6.65
C HIS A 80 -14.37 -6.69 7.78
N ALA A 81 -14.65 -7.98 7.95
CA ALA A 81 -13.95 -8.86 8.88
C ALA A 81 -12.56 -9.28 8.38
N SER A 82 -12.27 -9.16 7.08
CA SER A 82 -11.01 -9.58 6.49
C SER A 82 -9.86 -8.62 6.77
N TYR A 83 -8.64 -9.15 6.69
CA TYR A 83 -7.44 -8.35 6.84
C TYR A 83 -7.10 -7.48 5.64
N HIS A 84 -7.62 -7.81 4.44
CA HIS A 84 -7.48 -6.98 3.24
C HIS A 84 -7.97 -5.54 3.46
N ARG A 85 -9.14 -5.38 4.08
CA ARG A 85 -9.69 -4.07 4.46
C ARG A 85 -8.72 -3.28 5.35
N SER A 86 -8.07 -3.95 6.29
CA SER A 86 -7.25 -3.30 7.32
C SER A 86 -5.81 -2.99 6.92
N MET A 87 -5.42 -3.26 5.67
CA MET A 87 -4.01 -3.15 5.23
C MET A 87 -3.41 -1.77 5.41
N THR A 88 -4.13 -0.69 5.09
CA THR A 88 -3.79 0.66 5.56
C THR A 88 -5.05 1.29 6.12
N GLN A 89 -4.95 1.92 7.30
CA GLN A 89 -6.07 2.59 7.95
C GLN A 89 -5.61 3.94 8.52
N LEU A 90 -6.56 4.84 8.74
CA LEU A 90 -6.32 5.99 9.60
C LEU A 90 -6.12 5.50 11.04
N MET A 91 -5.24 6.16 11.77
CA MET A 91 -5.02 5.83 13.17
C MET A 91 -6.17 6.35 14.04
N SER A 92 -6.78 5.45 14.80
CA SER A 92 -7.81 5.71 15.80
C SER A 92 -7.75 4.66 16.91
N PRO A 93 -8.48 4.83 18.02
CA PRO A 93 -8.58 3.83 19.08
C PRO A 93 -9.03 2.45 18.60
N GLU A 94 -9.79 2.39 17.50
CA GLU A 94 -10.32 1.16 16.92
C GLU A 94 -9.31 0.47 15.99
N THR A 95 -8.34 1.19 15.44
CA THR A 95 -7.39 0.67 14.44
C THR A 95 -5.99 0.44 14.99
N VAL A 96 -5.61 1.13 16.08
CA VAL A 96 -4.27 1.00 16.67
C VAL A 96 -4.30 0.03 17.85
N GLN A 97 -3.59 -1.08 17.70
CA GLN A 97 -3.39 -2.09 18.74
C GLN A 97 -2.10 -1.86 19.54
N ALA A 98 -1.20 -1.01 19.03
CA ALA A 98 0.07 -0.73 19.67
C ALA A 98 -0.03 0.10 20.95
N ALA A 99 0.90 -0.14 21.88
CA ALA A 99 0.99 0.63 23.11
C ALA A 99 1.60 2.03 22.87
N PHE A 100 0.79 3.07 23.09
CA PHE A 100 1.18 4.49 23.09
C PHE A 100 1.05 5.09 24.50
N ASP A 101 1.68 4.42 25.46
CA ASP A 101 1.60 4.64 26.91
C ASP A 101 2.79 5.44 27.48
N GLY A 102 3.64 6.00 26.61
CA GLY A 102 4.84 6.75 27.00
C GLY A 102 6.13 5.93 26.88
N GLN A 103 6.09 4.71 26.36
CA GLN A 103 7.28 3.92 26.06
C GLN A 103 8.25 4.65 25.13
N THR A 104 9.54 4.39 25.37
CA THR A 104 10.65 5.03 24.67
C THR A 104 11.55 3.98 24.01
N HIS A 105 11.94 4.22 22.76
CA HIS A 105 12.93 3.40 22.06
C HIS A 105 13.96 4.25 21.32
N GLU A 106 15.14 3.69 21.13
CA GLU A 106 16.25 4.39 20.48
C GLU A 106 16.56 3.78 19.10
N PHE A 107 16.77 4.63 18.11
CA PHE A 107 17.16 4.22 16.76
C PHE A 107 18.05 5.27 16.12
N GLN A 108 19.21 4.86 15.59
CA GLN A 108 20.16 5.74 14.89
C GLN A 108 20.57 7.03 15.63
N GLY A 109 20.69 6.96 16.97
CA GLY A 109 21.12 8.10 17.81
C GLY A 109 19.98 9.02 18.25
N GLU A 110 18.75 8.62 18.00
CA GLU A 110 17.54 9.36 18.39
C GLU A 110 16.66 8.52 19.30
N ARG A 111 15.95 9.22 20.17
CA ARG A 111 15.01 8.68 21.12
C ARG A 111 13.59 9.01 20.66
N PHE A 112 12.76 7.98 20.52
CA PHE A 112 11.37 8.06 20.11
C PHE A 112 10.49 7.73 21.32
N THR A 113 9.58 8.62 21.69
CA THR A 113 8.63 8.41 22.80
C THR A 113 7.19 8.46 22.29
N MET A 114 6.52 7.30 22.29
CA MET A 114 5.17 7.15 21.76
C MET A 114 4.14 7.43 22.83
N HIS A 115 3.18 8.31 22.53
CA HIS A 115 2.16 8.72 23.49
C HIS A 115 0.83 8.99 22.81
N ARG A 116 -0.26 8.70 23.51
CA ARG A 116 -1.62 8.97 23.09
C ARG A 116 -2.14 10.26 23.74
N ARG A 117 -2.84 11.10 22.98
CA ARG A 117 -3.50 12.33 23.45
C ARG A 117 -4.97 12.29 23.03
N GLY A 118 -5.86 11.86 23.94
CA GLY A 118 -7.26 11.61 23.59
C GLY A 118 -7.36 10.48 22.55
N GLU A 119 -7.85 10.80 21.34
CA GLU A 119 -7.93 9.86 20.21
C GLU A 119 -6.71 9.92 19.27
N GLU A 120 -5.76 10.79 19.56
CA GLU A 120 -4.62 11.05 18.69
C GLU A 120 -3.36 10.30 19.13
N TYR A 121 -2.54 9.93 18.16
CA TYR A 121 -1.31 9.17 18.37
C TYR A 121 -0.10 10.01 17.96
N TRP A 122 0.89 10.10 18.85
CA TRP A 122 2.01 11.01 18.71
C TRP A 122 3.33 10.32 19.03
N THR A 123 4.41 10.77 18.40
CA THR A 123 5.78 10.51 18.84
C THR A 123 6.50 11.81 19.14
N THR A 124 7.31 11.80 20.20
CA THR A 124 8.35 12.78 20.41
C THR A 124 9.67 12.20 19.95
N ILE A 125 10.41 12.93 19.13
CA ILE A 125 11.72 12.51 18.59
C ILE A 125 12.77 13.47 19.14
N GLU A 126 13.74 12.94 19.88
CA GLU A 126 14.80 13.71 20.51
C GLU A 126 16.16 13.19 20.06
N SER A 127 17.11 14.09 19.79
CA SER A 127 18.52 13.72 19.68
C SER A 127 19.07 13.34 21.05
N ILE A 128 19.58 12.12 21.18
CA ILE A 128 20.18 11.63 22.44
C ILE A 128 21.37 12.50 22.81
N GLN A 129 22.18 12.90 21.83
CA GLN A 129 23.34 13.75 22.05
C GLN A 129 22.95 15.16 22.51
N ALA A 130 21.94 15.77 21.88
CA ALA A 130 21.49 17.11 22.27
C ALA A 130 20.84 17.09 23.67
N ALA A 131 20.04 16.06 23.96
CA ALA A 131 19.45 15.86 25.28
C ALA A 131 20.53 15.68 26.37
N ALA A 132 21.62 14.96 26.09
CA ALA A 132 22.69 14.72 27.06
C ALA A 132 23.49 15.98 27.45
N ILE A 133 23.55 17.00 26.58
CA ILE A 133 24.25 18.27 26.86
C ILE A 133 23.30 19.39 27.32
N SER A 134 22.00 19.13 27.32
CA SER A 134 20.98 20.08 27.74
C SER A 134 20.81 20.06 29.27
N PRO A 135 20.72 21.23 29.95
CA PRO A 135 20.49 21.29 31.40
C PRO A 135 19.24 20.55 31.87
N GLU A 136 18.23 20.47 31.01
CA GLU A 136 16.93 19.83 31.29
C GLU A 136 16.93 18.33 30.98
N GLY A 137 18.04 17.79 30.43
CA GLY A 137 18.13 16.40 30.00
C GLY A 137 17.23 16.06 28.80
N ARG A 138 16.79 17.08 28.06
CA ARG A 138 15.87 16.99 26.91
C ARG A 138 16.43 17.73 25.72
N ASP A 139 16.12 17.24 24.53
CA ASP A 139 16.52 17.93 23.30
C ASP A 139 15.70 19.22 23.15
N PRO A 140 16.31 20.42 23.18
CA PRO A 140 15.58 21.67 23.01
C PRO A 140 14.94 21.82 21.62
N GLN A 141 15.30 20.97 20.66
CA GLN A 141 14.74 20.93 19.31
C GLN A 141 13.95 19.64 19.04
N ALA A 142 13.42 19.01 20.09
CA ALA A 142 12.58 17.83 19.97
C ALA A 142 11.43 18.04 18.98
N LEU A 143 11.18 17.05 18.13
CA LEU A 143 10.06 17.05 17.20
C LEU A 143 8.87 16.34 17.83
N HIS A 144 7.70 16.97 17.84
CA HIS A 144 6.45 16.35 18.27
C HIS A 144 5.56 16.14 17.05
N MET A 145 5.40 14.88 16.64
CA MET A 145 4.71 14.54 15.39
C MET A 145 3.47 13.71 15.67
N ARG A 146 2.33 14.16 15.16
CA ARG A 146 1.10 13.36 15.09
C ARG A 146 1.25 12.34 13.97
N MET A 147 1.07 11.07 14.31
CA MET A 147 0.97 9.98 13.35
C MET A 147 -0.46 9.91 12.82
N GLY A 148 -0.62 9.50 11.56
CA GLY A 148 -1.94 9.51 10.94
C GLY A 148 -2.37 8.25 10.22
N MET A 149 -1.44 7.36 9.90
CA MET A 149 -1.76 6.11 9.24
C MET A 149 -1.02 4.95 9.88
N VAL A 150 -1.70 3.80 9.88
CA VAL A 150 -1.17 2.51 10.26
C VAL A 150 -1.31 1.56 9.09
N THR A 151 -0.30 0.73 8.86
CA THR A 151 -0.31 -0.33 7.86
C THR A 151 -0.03 -1.68 8.53
N GLY A 152 -0.76 -2.71 8.14
CA GLY A 152 -0.68 -4.04 8.75
C GLY A 152 -1.90 -4.36 9.60
N SER A 153 -2.22 -5.66 9.66
CA SER A 153 -3.54 -6.15 10.09
C SER A 153 -3.50 -6.96 11.39
N HIS A 154 -2.94 -8.18 11.39
CA HIS A 154 -3.10 -9.12 12.52
C HIS A 154 -1.83 -9.60 13.22
N HIS A 155 -0.67 -9.62 12.55
CA HIS A 155 0.59 -9.96 13.21
C HIS A 155 1.42 -8.73 13.60
N MET A 156 1.34 -7.66 12.82
CA MET A 156 2.12 -6.45 13.06
C MET A 156 1.45 -5.17 12.56
N GLN A 157 1.82 -4.05 13.17
CA GLN A 157 1.45 -2.70 12.74
C GLN A 157 2.69 -1.83 12.51
N VAL A 158 2.80 -1.25 11.33
CA VAL A 158 3.80 -0.22 11.00
C VAL A 158 3.10 1.14 10.91
N PHE A 159 3.80 2.20 11.29
CA PHE A 159 3.22 3.53 11.42
C PHE A 159 3.86 4.53 10.47
N TRP A 160 3.12 5.58 10.13
CA TRP A 160 3.55 6.60 9.18
C TRP A 160 3.55 8.00 9.79
N LEU A 161 4.65 8.72 9.55
CA LEU A 161 4.88 10.09 9.97
C LEU A 161 4.67 11.05 8.79
N PRO A 162 4.00 12.20 9.00
CA PRO A 162 3.90 13.22 7.98
C PRO A 162 5.28 13.81 7.64
N GLY A 163 5.66 13.78 6.37
CA GLY A 163 6.94 14.30 5.88
C GLY A 163 6.96 15.81 5.63
N MET A 164 5.92 16.55 6.03
CA MET A 164 5.78 18.01 5.90
C MET A 164 5.86 18.57 4.46
N LYS A 165 5.81 17.71 3.44
CA LYS A 165 5.86 18.07 2.02
C LYS A 165 4.63 17.56 1.30
N GLY A 166 3.52 18.31 1.44
CA GLY A 166 2.19 17.85 1.04
C GLY A 166 1.76 16.67 1.90
N ASN A 167 1.28 15.60 1.28
CA ASN A 167 0.86 14.38 1.98
C ASN A 167 1.90 13.25 1.95
N LEU A 168 3.18 13.59 1.95
CA LEU A 168 4.28 12.63 2.09
C LEU A 168 4.18 11.89 3.43
N GLN A 169 4.36 10.58 3.39
CA GLN A 169 4.26 9.68 4.54
C GLN A 169 5.53 8.84 4.66
N ILE A 170 6.29 9.08 5.72
CA ILE A 170 7.61 8.51 6.00
C ILE A 170 7.46 7.39 7.02
N GLY A 171 8.14 6.26 6.79
CA GLY A 171 8.07 5.11 7.70
C GLY A 171 8.60 5.42 9.09
N PHE A 172 7.77 5.15 10.11
CA PHE A 172 8.22 5.11 11.50
C PHE A 172 9.23 3.95 11.69
N PRO A 173 10.34 4.15 12.41
CA PRO A 173 11.42 3.16 12.46
C PRO A 173 11.10 1.91 13.28
N PHE A 174 9.99 1.89 14.00
CA PHE A 174 9.53 0.73 14.76
C PHE A 174 8.20 0.21 14.22
N ALA A 175 7.98 -1.08 14.40
CA ALA A 175 6.66 -1.68 14.26
C ALA A 175 6.23 -2.26 15.60
N TRP A 176 4.92 -2.42 15.75
CA TRP A 176 4.34 -3.17 16.85
C TRP A 176 4.11 -4.61 16.40
N LEU A 177 4.61 -5.57 17.18
CA LEU A 177 4.29 -6.99 17.04
C LEU A 177 3.09 -7.27 17.93
N ILE A 178 1.96 -7.66 17.32
CA ILE A 178 0.66 -7.76 18.00
C ILE A 178 0.69 -8.89 19.03
N GLU A 179 1.12 -10.09 18.62
CA GLU A 179 1.19 -11.28 19.49
C GLU A 179 2.19 -11.09 20.64
N ASP A 180 3.37 -10.56 20.34
CA ASP A 180 4.43 -10.32 21.32
C ASP A 180 4.15 -9.11 22.23
N GLN A 181 3.15 -8.28 21.89
CA GLN A 181 2.83 -7.01 22.54
C GLN A 181 4.07 -6.12 22.76
N ARG A 182 4.91 -5.96 21.73
CA ARG A 182 6.14 -5.19 21.84
C ARG A 182 6.48 -4.38 20.60
N TRP A 183 7.19 -3.30 20.82
CA TRP A 183 7.87 -2.55 19.76
C TRP A 183 9.15 -3.27 19.33
N ALA A 184 9.35 -3.34 18.02
CA ALA A 184 10.55 -3.89 17.42
C ALA A 184 11.09 -2.95 16.34
N PRO A 185 12.43 -2.78 16.22
CA PRO A 185 13.02 -2.07 15.11
C PRO A 185 12.55 -2.68 13.79
N ARG A 186 11.94 -1.88 12.93
CA ARG A 186 11.34 -2.36 11.69
C ARG A 186 12.37 -3.01 10.76
N ASN A 187 13.62 -2.56 10.84
CA ASN A 187 14.72 -3.16 10.10
C ASN A 187 15.14 -4.56 10.59
N SER A 188 14.62 -5.02 11.73
CA SER A 188 14.85 -6.35 12.28
C SER A 188 13.71 -7.33 12.01
N LEU A 189 12.64 -6.90 11.33
CA LEU A 189 11.43 -7.72 11.13
C LEU A 189 11.47 -8.61 9.89
N PHE A 190 12.42 -8.37 9.00
CA PHE A 190 12.55 -9.10 7.75
C PHE A 190 13.95 -9.71 7.65
N ILE A 191 14.01 -10.99 7.28
CA ILE A 191 15.26 -11.65 6.92
C ILE A 191 15.76 -11.01 5.63
N ARG A 192 16.95 -10.41 5.69
CA ARG A 192 17.59 -9.71 4.58
C ARG A 192 19.08 -10.05 4.54
N ASP A 193 19.72 -9.79 3.41
CA ASP A 193 21.18 -9.77 3.36
C ASP A 193 21.75 -8.72 4.35
N PRO A 194 22.73 -9.08 5.21
CA PRO A 194 23.32 -8.17 6.20
C PRO A 194 23.98 -6.91 5.61
N HIS A 195 24.34 -6.92 4.32
CA HIS A 195 24.96 -5.80 3.62
C HIS A 195 23.96 -4.94 2.86
N THR A 196 22.68 -5.30 2.84
CA THR A 196 21.65 -4.50 2.18
C THR A 196 21.47 -3.15 2.87
N VAL A 197 21.74 -2.08 2.11
CA VAL A 197 21.53 -0.71 2.56
C VAL A 197 20.04 -0.50 2.82
N LEU A 198 19.70 -0.07 4.03
CA LEU A 198 18.33 0.24 4.41
C LEU A 198 17.85 1.47 3.65
N SER A 199 16.89 1.27 2.75
CA SER A 199 16.18 2.38 2.12
C SER A 199 15.18 2.99 3.09
N LYS A 200 15.01 4.31 3.01
CA LYS A 200 13.94 5.00 3.72
C LYS A 200 12.63 4.72 3.03
N GLU A 201 11.64 4.37 3.82
CA GLU A 201 10.34 4.03 3.28
C GLU A 201 9.47 5.25 3.07
N ASN A 202 8.89 5.28 1.87
CA ASN A 202 7.89 6.25 1.45
C ASN A 202 6.62 5.47 1.09
N TRP A 203 5.58 5.64 1.91
CA TRP A 203 4.30 4.97 1.68
C TRP A 203 3.73 5.32 0.31
N ASN A 204 3.83 6.60 -0.09
CA ASN A 204 3.25 7.16 -1.32
C ASN A 204 3.82 6.57 -2.62
N MET A 205 4.94 5.83 -2.55
CA MET A 205 5.56 5.22 -3.72
C MET A 205 5.56 3.69 -3.69
N ASN A 206 5.69 3.12 -2.49
CA ASN A 206 5.89 1.68 -2.32
C ASN A 206 4.64 0.98 -1.75
N CYS A 207 4.13 1.45 -0.61
CA CYS A 207 3.05 0.76 0.12
C CYS A 207 1.66 1.06 -0.46
N ILE A 208 1.44 2.29 -0.93
CA ILE A 208 0.19 2.72 -1.57
C ILE A 208 -0.22 1.78 -2.72
N ARG A 209 0.76 1.14 -3.38
CA ARG A 209 0.56 0.25 -4.52
C ARG A 209 -0.30 -0.97 -4.22
N CYS A 210 -0.12 -1.57 -3.05
CA CYS A 210 -0.74 -2.85 -2.72
C CYS A 210 -1.62 -2.78 -1.47
N HIS A 211 -1.57 -1.70 -0.70
CA HIS A 211 -2.29 -1.58 0.57
C HIS A 211 -3.38 -0.48 0.54
N THR A 212 -3.81 -0.08 -0.65
CA THR A 212 -4.93 0.86 -0.89
C THR A 212 -5.69 0.50 -2.15
N THR A 213 -6.83 1.15 -2.37
CA THR A 213 -7.65 0.96 -3.58
C THR A 213 -7.61 2.21 -4.46
N GLY A 214 -7.53 2.01 -5.78
CA GLY A 214 -7.43 3.09 -6.76
C GLY A 214 -6.27 4.08 -6.53
N PRO A 215 -5.02 3.64 -6.29
CA PRO A 215 -3.95 4.55 -5.91
C PRO A 215 -3.44 5.44 -7.06
N GLN A 216 -3.15 6.69 -6.71
CA GLN A 216 -2.48 7.70 -7.53
C GLN A 216 -1.37 8.37 -6.69
N PRO A 217 -0.08 8.08 -6.91
CA PRO A 217 1.03 8.66 -6.15
C PRO A 217 1.14 10.17 -6.22
N ARG A 218 0.99 10.73 -7.44
CA ARG A 218 1.10 12.17 -7.75
C ARG A 218 2.26 12.89 -7.05
N PRO A 219 3.53 12.50 -7.27
CA PRO A 219 4.65 13.34 -6.88
C PRO A 219 4.63 14.62 -7.71
N ASN A 220 4.62 15.77 -7.05
CA ASN A 220 4.77 17.08 -7.69
C ASN A 220 6.24 17.50 -7.61
N GLN A 221 6.97 17.29 -8.70
CA GLN A 221 8.40 17.62 -8.77
C GLN A 221 8.64 19.14 -8.68
N ALA A 222 7.81 19.97 -9.31
CA ALA A 222 7.97 21.42 -9.26
C ALA A 222 7.80 21.97 -7.83
N ALA A 223 6.76 21.51 -7.13
CA ALA A 223 6.48 21.92 -5.76
C ALA A 223 7.18 21.06 -4.68
N GLN A 224 7.99 20.08 -5.08
CA GLN A 224 8.74 19.17 -4.19
C GLN A 224 7.86 18.55 -3.09
N ARG A 225 6.65 18.09 -3.45
CA ARG A 225 5.66 17.55 -2.51
C ARG A 225 4.91 16.35 -3.08
N PHE A 226 4.24 15.59 -2.21
CA PHE A 226 3.28 14.57 -2.63
C PHE A 226 1.85 15.09 -2.56
N GLU A 227 1.04 14.66 -3.52
CA GLU A 227 -0.40 14.95 -3.62
C GLU A 227 -1.18 13.65 -3.85
N SER A 228 -0.76 12.57 -3.19
CA SER A 228 -1.29 11.23 -3.41
C SER A 228 -2.79 11.18 -3.20
N ARG A 229 -3.47 10.40 -4.05
CA ARG A 229 -4.90 10.17 -4.00
C ARG A 229 -5.22 8.69 -4.02
N ILE A 230 -6.32 8.32 -3.39
CA ILE A 230 -6.81 6.95 -3.29
C ILE A 230 -8.35 6.96 -3.36
N ALA A 231 -8.92 5.84 -3.82
CA ALA A 231 -10.36 5.61 -3.73
C ALA A 231 -10.73 5.32 -2.27
N ASP A 232 -10.08 4.31 -1.68
CA ASP A 232 -10.24 3.89 -0.29
C ASP A 232 -8.86 3.57 0.32
N LEU A 233 -8.75 3.71 1.64
CA LEU A 233 -7.67 3.12 2.42
C LEU A 233 -7.93 1.61 2.59
N GLY A 234 -6.87 0.81 2.52
CA GLY A 234 -6.98 -0.64 2.52
C GLY A 234 -7.41 -1.22 1.17
N ILE A 235 -7.46 -2.55 1.11
CA ILE A 235 -7.93 -3.27 -0.08
C ILE A 235 -9.44 -3.44 0.03
N SER A 236 -10.12 -2.72 -0.84
CA SER A 236 -11.57 -2.45 -0.80
C SER A 236 -12.27 -3.16 -1.97
N CYS A 237 -13.60 -3.11 -2.04
CA CYS A 237 -14.39 -3.86 -3.03
C CYS A 237 -13.86 -3.65 -4.47
N GLU A 238 -13.59 -2.39 -4.81
CA GLU A 238 -13.19 -1.96 -6.15
C GLU A 238 -11.74 -2.35 -6.51
N ALA A 239 -10.95 -2.86 -5.55
CA ALA A 239 -9.62 -3.41 -5.83
C ALA A 239 -9.70 -4.75 -6.58
N CYS A 240 -10.74 -5.55 -6.31
CA CYS A 240 -10.95 -6.86 -6.94
C CYS A 240 -12.04 -6.82 -8.02
N HIS A 241 -13.07 -5.98 -7.86
CA HIS A 241 -14.19 -5.87 -8.82
C HIS A 241 -13.99 -4.77 -9.88
N GLY A 242 -12.99 -3.90 -9.68
CA GLY A 242 -12.77 -2.72 -10.51
C GLY A 242 -13.63 -1.52 -10.11
N PRO A 243 -13.42 -0.34 -10.74
CA PRO A 243 -14.18 0.88 -10.45
C PRO A 243 -15.67 0.70 -10.73
N ALA A 244 -16.50 0.89 -9.69
CA ALA A 244 -17.89 0.44 -9.69
C ALA A 244 -18.90 1.55 -9.95
N LYS A 245 -18.49 2.81 -10.22
CA LYS A 245 -19.45 3.90 -10.48
C LYS A 245 -20.46 3.52 -11.57
N ARG A 246 -19.97 2.98 -12.70
CA ARG A 246 -20.84 2.58 -13.82
C ARG A 246 -21.81 1.47 -13.42
N HIS A 247 -21.35 0.52 -12.61
CA HIS A 247 -22.19 -0.53 -12.07
C HIS A 247 -23.28 0.05 -11.18
N VAL A 248 -22.92 0.87 -10.19
CA VAL A 248 -23.90 1.50 -9.27
C VAL A 248 -24.90 2.37 -10.02
N ASP A 249 -24.45 3.22 -10.94
CA ASP A 249 -25.34 4.07 -11.76
C ASP A 249 -26.33 3.22 -12.58
N ARG A 250 -25.86 2.10 -13.16
CA ARG A 250 -26.70 1.13 -13.89
C ARG A 250 -27.73 0.50 -12.97
N GLN A 251 -27.34 0.00 -11.80
CA GLN A 251 -28.27 -0.66 -10.88
C GLN A 251 -29.31 0.33 -10.32
N GLN A 252 -28.90 1.55 -9.98
CA GLN A 252 -29.82 2.60 -9.52
C GLN A 252 -30.83 3.01 -10.59
N ARG A 253 -30.43 3.00 -11.87
CA ARG A 253 -31.34 3.24 -12.99
C ARG A 253 -32.32 2.08 -13.17
N LEU A 254 -31.81 0.84 -13.19
CA LEU A 254 -32.62 -0.38 -13.34
C LEU A 254 -33.68 -0.52 -12.24
N ALA A 255 -33.35 -0.14 -11.00
CA ALA A 255 -34.29 -0.16 -9.87
C ALA A 255 -35.51 0.75 -10.09
N LYS A 256 -35.44 1.73 -10.99
CA LYS A 256 -36.53 2.67 -11.30
C LYS A 256 -37.37 2.23 -12.52
N LEU A 257 -36.93 1.23 -13.27
CA LEU A 257 -37.62 0.77 -14.48
C LEU A 257 -38.73 -0.24 -14.17
N PRO A 258 -39.83 -0.28 -14.94
CA PRO A 258 -40.81 -1.37 -14.93
C PRO A 258 -40.18 -2.71 -15.35
N GLU A 259 -40.75 -3.84 -14.91
CA GLU A 259 -40.19 -5.19 -15.11
C GLU A 259 -39.77 -5.52 -16.56
N PRO A 260 -40.60 -5.27 -17.59
CA PRO A 260 -40.23 -5.64 -18.96
C PRO A 260 -39.05 -4.82 -19.50
N GLU A 261 -38.98 -3.54 -19.13
CA GLU A 261 -37.91 -2.64 -19.54
C GLU A 261 -36.61 -2.92 -18.77
N ARG A 262 -36.73 -3.29 -17.49
CA ARG A 262 -35.61 -3.70 -16.66
C ARG A 262 -34.91 -4.92 -17.22
N GLN A 263 -35.65 -5.97 -17.58
CA GLN A 263 -35.08 -7.20 -18.14
C GLN A 263 -34.36 -6.92 -19.47
N THR A 264 -35.00 -6.18 -20.37
CA THR A 264 -34.40 -5.78 -21.65
C THR A 264 -33.08 -5.03 -21.45
N THR A 265 -33.02 -4.14 -20.47
CA THR A 265 -31.81 -3.37 -20.15
C THR A 265 -30.73 -4.24 -19.52
N LEU A 266 -31.10 -5.19 -18.65
CA LEU A 266 -30.17 -6.13 -18.03
C LEU A 266 -29.41 -6.95 -19.08
N ASP A 267 -30.12 -7.42 -20.10
CA ASP A 267 -29.57 -8.26 -21.17
C ASP A 267 -28.71 -7.45 -22.17
N ALA A 268 -29.03 -6.18 -22.36
CA ALA A 268 -28.35 -5.32 -23.34
C ALA A 268 -27.07 -4.65 -22.79
N GLU A 269 -26.97 -4.43 -21.48
CA GLU A 269 -25.87 -3.68 -20.87
C GLU A 269 -24.98 -4.53 -19.97
N PRO A 270 -23.65 -4.43 -20.09
CA PRO A 270 -22.72 -5.20 -19.26
C PRO A 270 -22.84 -4.80 -17.78
N LEU A 271 -22.48 -5.73 -16.89
CA LEU A 271 -22.50 -5.53 -15.43
C LEU A 271 -21.62 -4.37 -14.96
N ALA A 272 -20.59 -4.01 -15.75
CA ALA A 272 -19.66 -2.90 -15.54
C ALA A 272 -18.80 -2.99 -14.26
N VAL A 273 -18.64 -4.20 -13.73
CA VAL A 273 -17.65 -4.67 -12.75
C VAL A 273 -17.28 -6.10 -13.12
N VAL A 274 -16.17 -6.62 -12.59
CA VAL A 274 -15.79 -8.02 -12.77
C VAL A 274 -16.11 -8.85 -11.54
N GLN A 275 -16.38 -10.13 -11.77
CA GLN A 275 -16.42 -11.13 -10.72
C GLN A 275 -15.26 -12.10 -10.93
N PRO A 276 -14.25 -12.15 -10.04
CA PRO A 276 -13.05 -12.95 -10.26
C PRO A 276 -13.30 -14.45 -10.49
N THR A 277 -14.39 -15.00 -9.97
CA THR A 277 -14.81 -16.40 -10.19
C THR A 277 -15.34 -16.67 -11.59
N ASP A 278 -15.75 -15.63 -12.31
CA ASP A 278 -16.35 -15.72 -13.64
C ASP A 278 -15.31 -15.50 -14.74
N LEU A 279 -14.08 -15.13 -14.35
CA LEU A 279 -12.92 -15.00 -15.24
C LEU A 279 -12.27 -16.37 -15.46
N ASP A 280 -11.60 -16.54 -16.59
CA ASP A 280 -10.71 -17.69 -16.76
C ASP A 280 -9.57 -17.67 -15.71
N HIS A 281 -8.96 -18.83 -15.49
CA HIS A 281 -7.98 -19.01 -14.42
C HIS A 281 -6.78 -18.04 -14.50
N VAL A 282 -6.42 -17.57 -15.71
CA VAL A 282 -5.33 -16.62 -15.91
C VAL A 282 -5.77 -15.24 -15.40
N HIS A 283 -6.86 -14.69 -15.94
CA HIS A 283 -7.32 -13.35 -15.55
C HIS A 283 -7.80 -13.31 -14.09
N SER A 284 -8.41 -14.39 -13.59
CA SER A 284 -8.76 -14.53 -12.17
C SER A 284 -7.54 -14.45 -11.25
N SER A 285 -6.49 -15.22 -11.56
CA SER A 285 -5.25 -15.22 -10.76
C SER A 285 -4.52 -13.88 -10.83
N GLN A 286 -4.61 -13.17 -11.95
CA GLN A 286 -4.03 -11.84 -12.12
C GLN A 286 -4.65 -10.78 -11.20
N VAL A 287 -5.92 -10.90 -10.81
CA VAL A 287 -6.53 -10.00 -9.83
C VAL A 287 -5.74 -10.05 -8.51
N CYS A 288 -5.44 -11.25 -8.02
CA CYS A 288 -4.63 -11.47 -6.84
C CYS A 288 -3.16 -11.10 -7.08
N GLY A 289 -2.63 -11.48 -8.26
CA GLY A 289 -1.26 -11.22 -8.69
C GLY A 289 -0.89 -9.74 -8.77
N SER A 290 -1.89 -8.86 -8.89
CA SER A 290 -1.69 -7.41 -8.82
C SER A 290 -1.00 -6.98 -7.52
N CYS A 291 -1.22 -7.70 -6.41
CA CYS A 291 -0.62 -7.43 -5.10
C CYS A 291 0.29 -8.58 -4.62
N HIS A 292 -0.13 -9.83 -4.83
CA HIS A 292 0.58 -11.05 -4.43
C HIS A 292 1.60 -11.53 -5.48
N GLY A 293 2.00 -10.66 -6.41
CA GLY A 293 3.03 -10.92 -7.41
C GLY A 293 4.30 -10.11 -7.16
N MET A 294 5.45 -10.73 -7.37
CA MET A 294 6.75 -10.07 -7.41
C MET A 294 6.90 -9.40 -8.77
N LYS A 295 6.62 -8.11 -8.80
CA LYS A 295 6.55 -7.28 -10.01
C LYS A 295 7.78 -6.38 -10.12
N TRP A 296 8.15 -6.05 -11.36
CA TRP A 296 9.16 -5.03 -11.60
C TRP A 296 8.52 -3.67 -11.83
N PHE A 297 9.15 -2.65 -11.28
CA PHE A 297 8.70 -1.28 -11.40
C PHE A 297 9.71 -0.50 -12.22
N ASP A 298 9.54 -0.49 -13.54
CA ASP A 298 10.30 0.41 -14.38
C ASP A 298 9.68 1.82 -14.35
N LYS A 299 10.51 2.85 -14.55
CA LYS A 299 10.12 4.26 -14.62
C LYS A 299 9.15 4.55 -15.77
N SER A 300 9.13 3.69 -16.79
CA SER A 300 8.25 3.81 -17.97
C SER A 300 6.78 3.43 -17.72
N GLU A 301 6.42 2.90 -16.55
CA GLU A 301 5.03 2.53 -16.24
C GLU A 301 4.08 3.77 -16.23
N GLU A 302 4.63 4.99 -16.25
CA GLU A 302 3.93 6.28 -16.03
C GLU A 302 3.09 6.30 -14.73
N TRP A 303 3.38 5.34 -13.83
CA TRP A 303 2.71 5.12 -12.55
C TRP A 303 2.63 6.38 -11.70
N THR A 304 3.69 7.18 -11.70
CA THR A 304 3.72 8.44 -10.94
C THR A 304 2.71 9.45 -11.46
N ALA A 305 2.43 9.47 -12.76
CA ALA A 305 1.51 10.40 -13.39
C ALA A 305 0.05 9.93 -13.28
N HIS A 306 -0.21 8.63 -13.52
CA HIS A 306 -1.56 8.12 -13.75
C HIS A 306 -2.04 7.04 -12.76
N GLY A 307 -1.17 6.58 -11.86
CA GLY A 307 -1.48 5.44 -10.99
C GLY A 307 -1.46 4.11 -11.75
N PHE A 308 -2.08 3.07 -11.18
CA PHE A 308 -2.03 1.72 -11.75
C PHE A 308 -2.99 1.69 -12.93
N ARG A 309 -2.47 1.26 -14.08
CA ARG A 309 -3.27 1.09 -15.30
C ARG A 309 -4.05 -0.21 -15.32
N TYR A 310 -3.54 -1.24 -14.64
CA TYR A 310 -4.26 -2.50 -14.47
C TYR A 310 -5.67 -2.26 -13.93
N ARG A 311 -6.66 -2.90 -14.54
CA ARG A 311 -8.00 -3.08 -13.98
C ARG A 311 -8.26 -4.58 -13.82
N PRO A 312 -8.97 -5.00 -12.77
CA PRO A 312 -9.39 -6.40 -12.65
C PRO A 312 -10.10 -6.88 -13.92
N GLY A 313 -9.69 -8.04 -14.43
CA GLY A 313 -10.11 -8.58 -15.74
C GLY A 313 -9.21 -8.24 -16.92
N ASP A 314 -8.34 -7.23 -16.82
CA ASP A 314 -7.32 -6.96 -17.85
C ASP A 314 -6.15 -7.95 -17.76
N ASP A 315 -5.27 -7.96 -18.77
CA ASP A 315 -3.99 -8.66 -18.71
C ASP A 315 -2.96 -7.87 -17.89
N LEU A 316 -2.70 -8.33 -16.66
CA LEU A 316 -1.76 -7.72 -15.72
C LEU A 316 -0.36 -7.50 -16.32
N ASN A 317 0.12 -8.42 -17.17
CA ASN A 317 1.50 -8.34 -17.69
C ASN A 317 1.71 -7.17 -18.66
N LYS A 318 0.63 -6.61 -19.23
CA LYS A 318 0.72 -5.45 -20.12
C LYS A 318 1.10 -4.16 -19.38
N THR A 319 0.75 -4.07 -18.11
CA THR A 319 0.99 -2.86 -17.31
C THR A 319 1.98 -3.11 -16.18
N THR A 320 1.99 -4.31 -15.62
CA THR A 320 2.71 -4.64 -14.39
C THR A 320 3.36 -6.02 -14.55
N PRO A 321 4.48 -6.12 -15.29
CA PRO A 321 5.10 -7.40 -15.58
C PRO A 321 5.63 -8.07 -14.30
N ILE A 322 5.32 -9.36 -14.16
CA ILE A 322 5.77 -10.19 -13.04
C ILE A 322 7.16 -10.77 -13.34
N ILE A 323 8.06 -10.67 -12.36
CA ILE A 323 9.41 -11.23 -12.41
C ILE A 323 9.31 -12.75 -12.31
N ARG A 324 9.83 -13.45 -13.33
CA ARG A 324 9.90 -14.92 -13.36
C ARG A 324 11.33 -15.38 -13.68
N PRO A 325 12.18 -15.69 -12.68
CA PRO A 325 13.57 -16.04 -12.93
C PRO A 325 13.76 -17.28 -13.83
N THR A 326 12.80 -18.19 -13.85
CA THR A 326 12.78 -19.39 -14.71
C THR A 326 12.48 -19.07 -16.18
N GLN A 327 12.02 -17.85 -16.50
CA GLN A 327 11.62 -17.44 -17.85
C GLN A 327 12.31 -16.15 -18.32
N LEU A 328 13.59 -15.95 -17.97
CA LEU A 328 14.33 -14.72 -18.30
C LEU A 328 14.38 -14.40 -19.79
N GLU A 329 14.45 -15.41 -20.67
CA GLU A 329 14.46 -15.16 -22.11
C GLU A 329 13.17 -14.53 -22.64
N LYS A 330 12.05 -14.70 -21.92
CA LYS A 330 10.77 -14.05 -22.22
C LYS A 330 10.63 -12.67 -21.57
N GLN A 331 11.63 -12.22 -20.82
CA GLN A 331 11.65 -10.95 -20.10
C GLN A 331 12.90 -10.13 -20.47
N PRO A 332 13.03 -9.68 -21.74
CA PRO A 332 14.20 -8.94 -22.20
C PRO A 332 14.43 -7.63 -21.40
N TRP A 333 13.38 -7.07 -20.82
CA TRP A 333 13.43 -5.88 -19.96
C TRP A 333 14.22 -6.11 -18.65
N LEU A 334 14.41 -7.35 -18.19
CA LEU A 334 15.24 -7.68 -17.02
C LEU A 334 16.74 -7.68 -17.31
N LYS A 335 17.16 -7.88 -18.57
CA LYS A 335 18.58 -7.97 -18.95
C LYS A 335 19.41 -6.75 -18.49
N PRO A 336 19.01 -5.49 -18.73
CA PRO A 336 19.77 -4.33 -18.26
C PRO A 336 19.79 -4.21 -16.73
N VAL A 337 18.71 -4.62 -16.05
CA VAL A 337 18.61 -4.63 -14.58
C VAL A 337 19.64 -5.58 -13.98
N LEU A 338 19.65 -6.82 -14.46
CA LEU A 338 20.56 -7.86 -13.98
C LEU A 338 22.01 -7.54 -14.29
N LYS A 339 22.28 -6.88 -15.41
CA LYS A 339 23.64 -6.38 -15.71
C LYS A 339 24.12 -5.37 -14.67
N LYS A 340 23.23 -4.52 -14.15
CA LYS A 340 23.56 -3.50 -13.14
C LYS A 340 23.64 -4.07 -11.73
N ASN A 341 22.77 -5.03 -11.41
CA ASN A 341 22.73 -5.69 -10.11
C ASN A 341 22.46 -7.20 -10.28
N PRO A 342 23.51 -8.02 -10.50
CA PRO A 342 23.37 -9.45 -10.74
C PRO A 342 22.73 -10.22 -9.58
N SER A 343 22.88 -9.73 -8.35
CA SER A 343 22.37 -10.37 -7.13
C SER A 343 20.98 -9.91 -6.72
N ILE A 344 20.31 -9.06 -7.52
CA ILE A 344 19.02 -8.46 -7.15
C ILE A 344 17.92 -9.49 -6.83
N PHE A 345 18.01 -10.70 -7.37
CA PHE A 345 17.05 -11.76 -7.09
C PHE A 345 17.29 -12.48 -5.77
N ASN A 346 18.48 -12.41 -5.17
CA ASN A 346 18.79 -13.14 -3.93
C ASN A 346 17.90 -12.71 -2.74
N ASP A 347 17.37 -11.49 -2.80
CA ASP A 347 16.44 -10.94 -1.81
C ASP A 347 15.01 -11.49 -1.96
N PHE A 348 14.66 -12.04 -3.13
CA PHE A 348 13.28 -12.36 -3.49
C PHE A 348 13.08 -13.82 -3.92
N PHE A 349 14.11 -14.47 -4.45
CA PHE A 349 14.04 -15.80 -5.05
C PHE A 349 15.21 -16.67 -4.58
N TRP A 350 14.96 -17.97 -4.50
CA TRP A 350 16.00 -18.99 -4.39
C TRP A 350 16.71 -19.17 -5.75
N PRO A 351 17.92 -19.76 -5.78
CA PRO A 351 18.67 -19.99 -7.02
C PRO A 351 17.95 -20.82 -8.08
N ASP A 352 16.99 -21.66 -7.69
CA ASP A 352 16.14 -22.45 -8.57
C ASP A 352 14.93 -21.67 -9.15
N GLY A 353 14.78 -20.40 -8.77
CA GLY A 353 13.73 -19.50 -9.22
C GLY A 353 12.45 -19.51 -8.38
N HIS A 354 12.37 -20.33 -7.33
CA HIS A 354 11.24 -20.29 -6.40
C HIS A 354 11.24 -19.00 -5.57
N ILE A 355 10.04 -18.46 -5.32
CA ILE A 355 9.89 -17.26 -4.50
C ILE A 355 10.31 -17.54 -3.04
N ARG A 356 11.10 -16.65 -2.46
CA ARG A 356 11.65 -16.75 -1.10
C ARG A 356 10.89 -15.92 -0.08
N VAL A 357 10.16 -14.90 -0.54
CA VAL A 357 9.42 -13.95 0.31
C VAL A 357 7.94 -14.31 0.36
N THR A 358 7.32 -14.11 1.53
CA THR A 358 5.88 -14.33 1.74
C THR A 358 5.04 -13.21 1.11
N GLY A 359 3.74 -13.46 0.92
CA GLY A 359 2.82 -12.53 0.27
C GLY A 359 3.08 -12.41 -1.23
N ARG A 360 3.73 -13.40 -1.84
CA ARG A 360 4.14 -13.44 -3.26
C ARG A 360 3.79 -14.76 -3.93
N GLU A 361 2.68 -15.34 -3.48
CA GLU A 361 2.21 -16.69 -3.83
C GLU A 361 1.88 -16.81 -5.33
N TYR A 362 1.53 -15.70 -5.99
CA TYR A 362 1.26 -15.68 -7.43
C TYR A 362 2.46 -16.16 -8.26
N ASN A 363 3.69 -15.84 -7.84
CA ASN A 363 4.89 -16.35 -8.51
C ASN A 363 4.97 -17.86 -8.44
N GLY A 364 4.67 -18.46 -7.28
CA GLY A 364 4.63 -19.91 -7.12
C GLY A 364 3.53 -20.54 -7.97
N LEU A 365 2.34 -19.93 -7.99
CA LEU A 365 1.21 -20.38 -8.81
C LEU A 365 1.59 -20.44 -10.29
N LEU A 366 2.19 -19.36 -10.84
CA LEU A 366 2.60 -19.26 -12.25
C LEU A 366 3.59 -20.35 -12.70
N GLU A 367 4.41 -20.86 -11.77
CA GLU A 367 5.36 -21.94 -12.03
C GLU A 367 4.78 -23.35 -11.78
N SER A 368 3.59 -23.45 -11.19
CA SER A 368 2.99 -24.73 -10.85
C SER A 368 2.45 -25.46 -12.09
N PRO A 369 2.57 -26.80 -12.17
CA PRO A 369 1.94 -27.57 -13.24
C PRO A 369 0.41 -27.47 -13.25
N CYS A 370 -0.21 -27.26 -12.08
CA CYS A 370 -1.66 -27.10 -11.95
C CYS A 370 -2.16 -25.83 -12.65
N TYR A 371 -1.36 -24.77 -12.67
CA TYR A 371 -1.63 -23.55 -13.43
C TYR A 371 -1.19 -23.67 -14.89
N GLN A 372 -0.01 -24.24 -15.16
CA GLN A 372 0.54 -24.27 -16.53
C GLN A 372 -0.13 -25.28 -17.46
N ARG A 373 -0.67 -26.37 -16.90
CA ARG A 373 -1.27 -27.48 -17.66
C ARG A 373 -2.74 -27.73 -17.28
N GLY A 374 -3.22 -27.07 -16.23
CA GLY A 374 -4.61 -27.12 -15.79
C GLY A 374 -5.19 -25.71 -15.75
N GLU A 375 -6.27 -25.55 -14.99
CA GLU A 375 -6.99 -24.28 -14.85
C GLU A 375 -7.03 -23.83 -13.38
N MET A 376 -6.03 -24.22 -12.59
CA MET A 376 -5.95 -23.81 -11.19
C MET A 376 -5.75 -22.29 -11.09
N SER A 377 -6.56 -21.64 -10.26
CA SER A 377 -6.44 -20.22 -9.92
C SER A 377 -6.43 -20.04 -8.40
N CYS A 378 -6.23 -18.80 -7.95
CA CYS A 378 -6.36 -18.47 -6.53
C CYS A 378 -7.74 -18.85 -5.97
N VAL A 379 -8.81 -18.59 -6.73
CA VAL A 379 -10.20 -18.85 -6.32
C VAL A 379 -10.63 -20.32 -6.47
N SER A 380 -9.75 -21.19 -6.97
CA SER A 380 -9.94 -22.65 -6.87
C SER A 380 -9.85 -23.16 -5.43
N CYS A 381 -9.18 -22.41 -4.54
CA CYS A 381 -9.00 -22.79 -3.13
C CYS A 381 -9.46 -21.69 -2.15
N HIS A 382 -9.39 -20.42 -2.55
CA HIS A 382 -9.74 -19.29 -1.71
C HIS A 382 -11.12 -18.72 -2.03
N SER A 383 -11.77 -18.16 -1.00
CA SER A 383 -12.95 -17.31 -1.16
C SER A 383 -12.72 -16.00 -0.44
N MET A 384 -12.99 -14.88 -1.09
CA MET A 384 -12.83 -13.55 -0.49
C MET A 384 -14.03 -13.15 0.38
N HIS A 385 -15.12 -13.89 0.27
CA HIS A 385 -16.34 -13.69 1.04
C HIS A 385 -16.76 -15.00 1.72
N GLU A 386 -17.42 -14.87 2.87
CA GLU A 386 -17.89 -16.02 3.66
C GLU A 386 -16.80 -17.06 4.01
N SER A 387 -15.55 -16.61 4.16
CA SER A 387 -14.40 -17.43 4.55
C SER A 387 -13.83 -16.98 5.90
N ASP A 388 -12.96 -17.83 6.45
CA ASP A 388 -12.16 -17.44 7.61
C ASP A 388 -11.21 -16.29 7.22
N PRO A 389 -11.13 -15.19 7.99
CA PRO A 389 -10.31 -14.03 7.62
C PRO A 389 -8.80 -14.27 7.69
N ASP A 390 -8.32 -15.31 8.39
CA ASP A 390 -6.89 -15.58 8.55
C ASP A 390 -6.27 -16.12 7.25
N ASP A 391 -6.91 -17.12 6.63
CA ASP A 391 -6.41 -17.79 5.43
C ASP A 391 -7.27 -17.57 4.18
N GLN A 392 -8.50 -17.07 4.35
CA GLN A 392 -9.50 -16.90 3.30
C GLN A 392 -9.70 -18.17 2.45
N LEU A 393 -9.53 -19.36 3.04
CA LEU A 393 -9.81 -20.61 2.36
C LEU A 393 -11.32 -20.77 2.18
N ALA A 394 -11.72 -21.21 0.99
CA ALA A 394 -13.10 -21.56 0.73
C ALA A 394 -13.50 -22.79 1.57
N ARG A 395 -14.80 -22.93 1.85
CA ARG A 395 -15.32 -24.02 2.68
C ARG A 395 -14.87 -25.39 2.14
N GLY A 396 -14.23 -26.17 3.01
CA GLY A 396 -13.73 -27.51 2.68
C GLY A 396 -12.29 -27.54 2.11
N MET A 397 -11.72 -26.40 1.74
CA MET A 397 -10.41 -26.32 1.08
C MET A 397 -9.21 -26.46 2.03
N ARG A 398 -9.46 -26.66 3.33
CA ARG A 398 -8.42 -27.04 4.30
C ARG A 398 -8.06 -28.53 4.23
N GLY A 399 -8.91 -29.36 3.63
CA GLY A 399 -8.72 -30.81 3.53
C GLY A 399 -8.49 -31.29 2.09
N ASN A 400 -8.61 -32.62 1.89
CA ASN A 400 -8.39 -33.25 0.59
C ASN A 400 -9.27 -32.68 -0.54
N GLN A 401 -10.42 -32.08 -0.20
CA GLN A 401 -11.30 -31.46 -1.19
C GLN A 401 -10.58 -30.45 -2.07
N ALA A 402 -9.57 -29.74 -1.57
CA ALA A 402 -8.76 -28.83 -2.39
C ALA A 402 -8.14 -29.53 -3.61
N CYS A 403 -7.72 -30.79 -3.45
CA CYS A 403 -7.08 -31.59 -4.48
C CYS A 403 -8.08 -32.39 -5.32
N LEU A 404 -9.14 -32.91 -4.67
CA LEU A 404 -10.15 -33.76 -5.31
C LEU A 404 -11.02 -33.02 -6.34
N GLN A 405 -10.86 -31.69 -6.47
CA GLN A 405 -11.43 -30.92 -7.57
C GLN A 405 -10.85 -31.31 -8.94
N CYS A 406 -9.63 -31.85 -8.97
CA CYS A 406 -8.91 -32.19 -10.20
C CYS A 406 -8.27 -33.57 -10.19
N HIS A 407 -8.22 -34.25 -9.05
CA HIS A 407 -7.56 -35.53 -8.86
C HIS A 407 -8.50 -36.51 -8.17
N ASP A 408 -9.08 -37.43 -8.95
CA ASP A 408 -9.98 -38.49 -8.47
C ASP A 408 -9.28 -39.55 -7.60
#